data_AF-A0A5N7MTW5-F1
#
_entry.id   AF-A0A5N7MTW5-F1
#
_cell.length_a   1.000
_cell.length_b   1.000
_cell.length_c   1.000
_cell.angle_alpha   90.00
_cell.angle_beta   90.00
_cell.angle_gamma   90.00
#
_symmetry.space_group_name_H-M   'P 1'
#
loop_
_entity.id
_entity.type
_entity.pdbx_description
1 polymer ?
#
loop_
_entity_poly.entity_id
_entity_poly.type
_entity_poly.pdbx_seq_one_letter_code
_entity_poly.pdbx_strand_id
1 'polypeptide(L)'
;MGSPISRRQQIRVSVEAEMTETFQGRSIAGRGDAESIAIQVLNFIVSDVDRIIQFLNVTGLQPETIRASATSSHFLLGVLEYVAKDDELLKAIDEELKIRPAAILAAIVHLSPEPEMKPLTGDKKVDAAPQLPRRNLFR
;
A
#
# COMPACT_ATOMS: atom_id res chain seq x y z
N MET A 1 -45.72 3.05 39.77
CA MET A 1 -45.14 1.89 39.07
C MET A 1 -45.19 2.14 37.58
N GLY A 2 -44.03 2.17 36.91
CA GLY A 2 -43.91 2.38 35.47
C GLY A 2 -42.45 2.28 35.09
N SER A 3 -41.98 1.06 34.86
CA SER A 3 -40.59 0.74 34.55
C SER A 3 -40.16 1.32 33.19
N PRO A 4 -39.02 2.02 33.07
CA PRO A 4 -38.47 2.39 31.78
C PRO A 4 -37.78 1.19 31.12
N ILE A 5 -38.09 1.01 29.84
CA ILE A 5 -37.68 -0.09 28.98
C ILE A 5 -36.15 -0.12 28.80
N SER A 6 -35.61 -1.32 28.95
CA SER A 6 -34.21 -1.74 28.87
C SER A 6 -33.40 -1.13 27.72
N ARG A 7 -32.61 -0.12 28.07
CA ARG A 7 -31.39 0.30 27.37
C ARG A 7 -30.25 -0.68 27.69
N ARG A 8 -30.31 -1.91 27.18
CA ARG A 8 -29.24 -2.93 27.37
C ARG A 8 -29.03 -3.84 26.16
N GLN A 9 -28.68 -3.25 25.02
CA GLN A 9 -28.05 -3.99 23.92
C GLN A 9 -26.90 -3.19 23.26
N GLN A 10 -26.19 -2.37 24.04
CA GLN A 10 -24.88 -1.82 23.66
C GLN A 10 -23.79 -2.50 24.49
N ILE A 11 -23.41 -3.72 24.12
CA ILE A 11 -22.25 -4.41 24.68
C ILE A 11 -21.57 -5.15 23.53
N ARG A 12 -20.25 -4.94 23.38
CA ARG A 12 -19.36 -5.12 22.21
C ARG A 12 -19.59 -4.01 21.19
N VAL A 13 -18.71 -3.03 21.02
CA VAL A 13 -17.27 -3.14 20.83
C VAL A 13 -16.57 -1.99 21.57
N SER A 14 -16.17 -2.25 22.81
CA SER A 14 -15.16 -1.45 23.50
C SER A 14 -13.89 -2.28 23.48
N VAL A 15 -13.10 -2.12 22.43
CA VAL A 15 -11.69 -2.54 22.42
C VAL A 15 -10.87 -1.36 21.90
N GLU A 16 -10.33 -0.61 22.84
CA GLU A 16 -8.91 -0.24 22.87
C GLU A 16 -8.30 0.21 21.53
N ALA A 17 -8.66 1.42 21.08
CA ALA A 17 -7.87 2.15 20.09
C ALA A 17 -7.52 3.55 20.62
N GLU A 18 -7.07 3.62 21.86
CA GLU A 18 -6.47 4.82 22.45
C GLU A 18 -4.96 4.81 22.16
N MET A 19 -4.56 4.96 20.88
CA MET A 19 -3.16 5.24 20.50
C MET A 19 -2.95 5.63 19.02
N THR A 20 -3.95 6.24 18.36
CA THR A 20 -3.69 6.87 17.05
C THR A 20 -3.60 8.38 17.23
N GLU A 21 -2.43 8.85 17.63
CA GLU A 21 -2.04 10.24 17.46
C GLU A 21 -2.27 10.62 15.98
N THR A 22 -3.39 11.31 15.74
CA THR A 22 -3.59 12.34 14.72
C THR A 22 -2.65 12.23 13.51
N PHE A 23 -2.99 11.34 12.58
CA PHE A 23 -2.52 11.40 11.19
C PHE A 23 -3.49 12.19 10.30
N GLN A 24 -4.19 13.16 10.90
CA GLN A 24 -5.12 14.07 10.25
C GLN A 24 -4.35 15.03 9.32
N GLY A 25 -4.19 14.64 8.05
CA GLY A 25 -3.75 15.54 6.97
C GLY A 25 -2.24 15.67 6.76
N ARG A 26 -1.41 14.77 7.30
CA ARG A 26 0.02 14.76 6.93
C ARG A 26 0.19 14.14 5.54
N SER A 27 0.78 14.91 4.64
CA SER A 27 1.46 14.39 3.46
C SER A 27 2.37 13.26 3.91
N ILE A 28 2.28 12.09 3.28
CA ILE A 28 3.14 10.96 3.63
C ILE A 28 4.61 11.39 3.53
N ALA A 29 5.34 11.27 4.64
CA ALA A 29 6.67 11.86 4.75
C ALA A 29 7.78 10.96 4.16
N GLY A 30 7.46 9.72 3.76
CA GLY A 30 8.41 8.78 3.20
C GLY A 30 7.90 7.33 3.18
N ARG A 31 8.75 6.39 2.75
CA ARG A 31 8.38 4.96 2.62
C ARG A 31 7.86 4.33 3.90
N GLY A 32 8.48 4.59 5.05
CA GLY A 32 8.02 4.01 6.32
C GLY A 32 6.60 4.45 6.72
N ASP A 33 6.20 5.66 6.35
CA ASP A 33 4.84 6.16 6.57
C ASP A 33 3.84 5.44 5.66
N ALA A 34 4.22 5.24 4.40
CA ALA A 34 3.43 4.49 3.43
C ALA A 34 3.27 3.00 3.81
N GLU A 35 4.32 2.36 4.33
CA GLU A 35 4.27 0.99 4.87
C GLU A 35 3.31 0.90 6.06
N SER A 36 3.37 1.89 6.97
CA SER A 36 2.47 1.97 8.11
C SER A 36 1.01 2.11 7.70
N ILE A 37 0.70 2.94 6.69
CA ILE A 37 -0.64 3.06 6.11
C ILE A 37 -1.09 1.72 5.51
N ALA A 38 -0.22 1.05 4.75
CA ALA A 38 -0.55 -0.24 4.15
C ALA A 38 -0.84 -1.33 5.19
N ILE A 39 -0.09 -1.36 6.30
CA ILE A 39 -0.34 -2.29 7.41
C ILE A 39 -1.69 -2.00 8.08
N GLN A 40 -2.04 -0.72 8.28
CA GLN A 40 -3.34 -0.35 8.84
C GLN A 40 -4.50 -0.75 7.92
N VAL A 41 -4.35 -0.52 6.61
CA VAL A 41 -5.33 -0.96 5.61
C VAL A 41 -5.46 -2.48 5.58
N LEU A 42 -4.34 -3.21 5.62
CA LEU A 42 -4.36 -4.67 5.72
C LEU A 42 -5.10 -5.14 6.97
N ASN A 43 -4.85 -4.51 8.12
CA ASN A 43 -5.54 -4.81 9.38
C ASN A 43 -7.05 -4.60 9.27
N PHE A 44 -7.50 -3.57 8.56
CA PHE A 44 -8.91 -3.31 8.28
C PHE A 44 -9.55 -4.39 7.39
N ILE A 45 -8.81 -4.91 6.40
CA ILE A 45 -9.28 -6.02 5.56
C ILE A 45 -9.38 -7.32 6.37
N VAL A 46 -8.36 -7.67 7.15
CA VAL A 46 -8.36 -8.93 7.94
C VAL A 46 -9.30 -8.90 9.15
N SER A 47 -9.73 -7.72 9.60
CA SER A 47 -10.69 -7.57 10.68
C SER A 47 -12.10 -8.01 10.29
N ASP A 48 -12.40 -8.08 8.99
CA ASP A 48 -13.68 -8.54 8.46
C ASP A 48 -13.49 -9.78 7.57
N VAL A 49 -14.27 -10.83 7.87
CA VAL A 49 -14.13 -12.14 7.21
C VAL A 49 -14.54 -12.06 5.73
N ASP A 50 -15.53 -11.27 5.38
CA ASP A 50 -15.99 -11.14 4.00
C ASP A 50 -14.95 -10.41 3.14
N ARG A 51 -14.40 -9.30 3.67
CA ARG A 51 -13.34 -8.53 3.01
C ARG A 51 -12.09 -9.35 2.77
N ILE A 52 -11.62 -10.13 3.74
CA ILE A 52 -10.42 -10.95 3.54
C ILE A 52 -10.66 -12.07 2.51
N ILE A 53 -11.85 -12.69 2.51
CA ILE A 53 -12.20 -13.69 1.51
C ILE A 53 -12.22 -13.06 0.11
N GLN A 54 -12.83 -11.89 -0.04
CA GLN A 54 -12.87 -11.16 -1.30
C GLN A 54 -11.46 -10.77 -1.78
N PHE A 55 -10.62 -10.24 -0.87
CA PHE A 55 -9.23 -9.91 -1.17
C PHE A 55 -8.44 -11.12 -1.68
N LEU A 56 -8.56 -12.27 -1.02
CA LEU A 56 -7.86 -13.50 -1.44
C LEU A 56 -8.36 -14.00 -2.80
N ASN A 57 -9.67 -13.94 -3.05
CA ASN A 57 -10.24 -14.31 -4.35
C ASN A 57 -9.77 -13.40 -5.49
N VAL A 58 -9.67 -12.09 -5.25
CA VAL A 58 -9.25 -11.12 -6.27
C VAL A 58 -7.75 -11.18 -6.52
N THR A 59 -6.94 -11.34 -5.47
CA THR A 59 -5.47 -11.35 -5.57
C THR A 59 -4.88 -12.72 -5.91
N GLY A 60 -5.65 -13.80 -5.71
CA GLY A 60 -5.17 -15.17 -5.85
C GLY A 60 -4.19 -15.60 -4.75
N LEU A 61 -4.06 -14.80 -3.68
CA LEU A 61 -3.19 -15.10 -2.55
C LEU A 61 -3.79 -16.20 -1.67
N GLN A 62 -2.92 -16.92 -0.96
CA GLN A 62 -3.34 -17.93 0.02
C GLN A 62 -3.21 -17.39 1.45
N PRO A 63 -4.11 -17.77 2.38
CA PRO A 63 -4.09 -17.26 3.76
C PRO A 63 -2.78 -17.56 4.50
N GLU A 64 -2.16 -18.72 4.22
CA GLU A 64 -0.86 -19.11 4.77
C GLU A 64 0.29 -18.19 4.35
N THR A 65 0.18 -17.59 3.16
CA THR A 65 1.22 -16.71 2.60
C THR A 65 1.10 -15.27 3.08
N ILE A 66 -0.05 -14.87 3.65
CA ILE A 66 -0.29 -13.47 4.08
C ILE A 66 0.75 -13.04 5.11
N ARG A 67 0.98 -13.84 6.16
CA ARG A 67 1.91 -13.47 7.23
C ARG A 67 3.34 -13.30 6.74
N ALA A 68 3.78 -14.19 5.84
CA ALA A 68 5.10 -14.09 5.24
C ALA A 68 5.20 -12.93 4.25
N SER A 69 4.13 -12.65 3.51
CA SER A 69 4.10 -11.57 2.52
C SER A 69 3.94 -10.19 3.14
N ALA A 70 3.31 -10.08 4.32
CA ALA A 70 3.13 -8.83 5.04
C ALA A 70 4.47 -8.16 5.44
N THR A 71 5.59 -8.88 5.43
CA THR A 71 6.93 -8.31 5.62
C THR A 71 7.53 -7.72 4.35
N SER A 72 6.87 -7.87 3.20
CA SER A 72 7.34 -7.38 1.90
C SER A 72 6.60 -6.11 1.51
N SER A 73 7.34 -5.04 1.25
CA SER A 73 6.77 -3.77 0.79
C SER A 73 6.02 -3.92 -0.55
N HIS A 74 6.38 -4.91 -1.38
CA HIS A 74 5.67 -5.21 -2.63
C HIS A 74 4.27 -5.78 -2.38
N PHE A 75 4.10 -6.60 -1.34
CA PHE A 75 2.80 -7.09 -0.94
C PHE A 75 1.93 -5.95 -0.40
N LEU A 76 2.51 -5.10 0.46
CA LEU A 76 1.85 -3.92 1.00
C LEU A 76 1.38 -2.96 -0.11
N LEU A 77 2.19 -2.78 -1.16
CA LEU A 77 1.78 -2.06 -2.37
C LEU A 77 0.55 -2.71 -3.03
N GLY A 78 0.55 -4.03 -3.21
CA GLY A 78 -0.58 -4.77 -3.78
C GLY A 78 -1.87 -4.63 -2.96
N VAL A 79 -1.76 -4.54 -1.64
CA VAL A 79 -2.91 -4.26 -0.75
C VAL A 79 -3.47 -2.86 -1.01
N LEU A 80 -2.61 -1.85 -1.08
CA LEU A 80 -3.05 -0.48 -1.37
C LEU A 80 -3.67 -0.35 -2.76
N GLU A 81 -3.08 -1.00 -3.78
CA GLU A 81 -3.61 -1.04 -5.15
C GLU A 81 -4.96 -1.74 -5.24
N TYR A 82 -5.21 -2.77 -4.43
CA TYR A 82 -6.50 -3.44 -4.35
C TYR A 82 -7.57 -2.50 -3.81
N VAL A 83 -7.30 -1.83 -2.68
CA VAL A 83 -8.30 -0.92 -2.10
C VAL A 83 -8.51 0.33 -2.95
N ALA A 84 -7.47 0.80 -3.65
CA ALA A 84 -7.56 1.97 -4.52
C ALA A 84 -8.45 1.75 -5.76
N LYS A 85 -8.76 0.50 -6.11
CA LYS A 85 -9.66 0.15 -7.22
C LYS A 85 -11.13 0.13 -6.82
N ASP A 86 -11.44 0.20 -5.53
CA ASP A 86 -12.80 0.07 -5.01
C ASP A 86 -13.17 1.31 -4.19
N ASP A 87 -14.04 2.15 -4.77
CA ASP A 87 -14.47 3.41 -4.16
C ASP A 87 -15.24 3.20 -2.84
N GLU A 88 -15.98 2.09 -2.70
CA GLU A 88 -16.72 1.78 -1.47
C GLU A 88 -15.76 1.42 -0.34
N LEU A 89 -14.71 0.66 -0.66
CA LEU A 89 -13.66 0.29 0.28
C LEU A 89 -12.85 1.51 0.73
N LEU A 90 -12.50 2.42 -0.20
CA LEU A 90 -11.82 3.68 0.12
C LEU A 90 -12.66 4.54 1.07
N LYS A 91 -13.97 4.62 0.84
CA LYS A 91 -14.87 5.35 1.72
C LYS A 91 -14.95 4.70 3.11
N ALA A 92 -15.07 3.37 3.17
CA ALA A 92 -15.11 2.66 4.44
C ALA A 92 -13.80 2.84 5.25
N ILE A 93 -12.65 2.89 4.57
CA ILE A 93 -11.35 3.19 5.20
C ILE A 93 -11.29 4.64 5.71
N ASP A 94 -11.79 5.62 4.95
CA ASP A 94 -11.89 7.01 5.42
C ASP A 94 -12.78 7.13 6.66
N GLU A 95 -13.89 6.38 6.69
CA GLU A 95 -14.83 6.40 7.82
C GLU A 95 -14.26 5.73 9.07
N GLU A 96 -13.61 4.57 8.93
CA GLU A 96 -13.10 3.78 10.07
C GLU A 96 -11.70 4.24 10.53
N LEU A 97 -10.74 4.35 9.61
CA LEU A 97 -9.34 4.64 9.92
C LEU A 97 -9.00 6.13 9.87
N LYS A 98 -9.90 6.97 9.35
CA LYS A 98 -9.65 8.41 9.10
C LYS A 98 -8.46 8.65 8.15
N ILE A 99 -8.15 7.67 7.30
CA ILE A 99 -7.12 7.78 6.27
C ILE A 99 -7.78 8.26 4.98
N ARG A 100 -7.39 9.44 4.50
CA ARG A 100 -7.95 10.00 3.26
C ARG A 100 -7.56 9.13 2.05
N PRO A 101 -8.44 8.98 1.04
CA PRO A 101 -8.12 8.28 -0.20
C PRO A 101 -6.85 8.81 -0.88
N ALA A 102 -6.61 10.12 -0.83
CA ALA A 102 -5.40 10.74 -1.35
C ALA A 102 -4.11 10.26 -0.66
N ALA A 103 -4.16 9.93 0.63
CA ALA A 103 -3.01 9.39 1.36
C ALA A 103 -2.70 7.95 0.95
N ILE A 104 -3.73 7.15 0.63
CA ILE A 104 -3.59 5.79 0.09
C ILE A 104 -2.92 5.84 -1.29
N LEU A 105 -3.39 6.72 -2.17
CA LEU A 105 -2.80 6.93 -3.50
C LEU A 105 -1.36 7.43 -3.40
N ALA A 106 -1.08 8.34 -2.47
CA ALA A 106 0.30 8.75 -2.24
C ALA A 106 1.15 7.57 -1.75
N ALA A 107 0.63 6.73 -0.84
CA ALA A 107 1.38 5.61 -0.29
C ALA A 107 1.75 4.59 -1.38
N ILE A 108 0.87 4.37 -2.36
CA ILE A 108 1.15 3.59 -3.57
C ILE A 108 2.37 4.15 -4.32
N VAL A 109 2.43 5.47 -4.52
CA VAL A 109 3.55 6.11 -5.23
C VAL A 109 4.87 5.92 -4.48
N HIS A 110 4.85 5.95 -3.15
CA HIS A 110 6.05 5.76 -2.33
C HIS A 110 6.49 4.30 -2.18
N LEU A 111 5.55 3.34 -2.15
CA LEU A 111 5.86 1.90 -2.08
C LEU A 111 6.09 1.27 -3.43
N SER A 112 5.59 1.88 -4.50
CA SER A 112 6.00 1.52 -5.85
C SER A 112 7.51 1.60 -5.89
N PRO A 113 8.20 0.55 -6.39
CA PRO A 113 9.59 0.75 -6.75
C PRO A 113 9.58 1.98 -7.65
N GLU A 114 10.50 2.93 -7.42
CA GLU A 114 10.88 3.88 -8.48
C GLU A 114 10.88 3.07 -9.77
N PRO A 115 10.29 3.56 -10.89
CA PRO A 115 10.49 2.87 -12.14
C PRO A 115 11.98 2.62 -12.15
N GLU A 116 12.38 1.35 -12.17
CA GLU A 116 13.70 1.04 -12.62
C GLU A 116 13.67 1.66 -14.03
N MET A 117 14.13 2.90 -14.16
CA MET A 117 15.29 3.13 -14.97
C MET A 117 16.28 2.07 -14.51
N LYS A 118 16.07 0.85 -15.02
CA LYS A 118 17.11 0.09 -15.66
C LYS A 118 17.96 1.18 -16.27
N PRO A 119 19.13 1.48 -15.71
CA PRO A 119 19.97 2.40 -16.41
C PRO A 119 20.04 1.79 -17.81
N LEU A 120 19.86 2.62 -18.84
CA LEU A 120 20.26 2.25 -20.19
C LEU A 120 21.79 2.14 -20.21
N THR A 121 22.35 1.37 -19.27
CA THR A 121 23.61 0.69 -19.28
C THR A 121 23.44 -0.38 -20.36
N GLY A 122 23.46 0.10 -21.59
CA GLY A 122 23.75 -0.70 -22.76
C GLY A 122 25.22 -1.09 -22.72
N ASP A 123 25.64 -1.92 -21.77
CA ASP A 123 26.78 -2.81 -21.98
C ASP A 123 26.29 -4.07 -22.70
N LYS A 124 25.75 -3.86 -23.90
CA LYS A 124 26.17 -4.74 -24.97
C LYS A 124 27.50 -4.18 -25.43
N LYS A 125 28.59 -4.88 -25.10
CA LYS A 125 29.86 -4.75 -25.82
C LYS A 125 29.53 -4.67 -27.32
N VAL A 126 29.62 -3.47 -27.88
CA VAL A 126 29.72 -3.31 -29.32
C VAL A 126 31.12 -3.79 -29.66
N ASP A 127 31.14 -4.99 -30.20
CA ASP A 127 32.29 -5.61 -30.81
C ASP A 127 32.94 -4.65 -31.83
N ALA A 128 34.24 -4.79 -31.96
CA ALA A 128 35.17 -3.88 -32.61
C ALA A 128 34.75 -3.44 -34.02
N ALA A 129 34.58 -2.12 -34.22
CA ALA A 129 34.75 -1.48 -35.52
C ALA A 129 36.15 -0.84 -35.57
N PRO A 130 36.97 -1.08 -36.63
CA PRO A 130 38.35 -0.61 -36.68
C PRO A 130 38.40 0.92 -36.70
N GLN A 131 39.16 1.49 -35.77
CA GLN A 131 39.34 2.92 -35.67
C GLN A 131 40.19 3.37 -36.85
N LEU A 132 39.59 4.09 -37.81
CA LEU A 132 40.31 4.69 -38.93
C LEU A 132 41.40 5.62 -38.38
N PRO A 133 42.66 5.51 -38.84
CA PRO A 133 43.71 6.43 -38.43
C PRO A 133 43.31 7.84 -38.87
N ARG A 134 43.10 8.74 -37.90
CA ARG A 134 42.93 10.17 -38.14
C ARG A 134 44.23 10.70 -38.75
N ARG A 135 44.30 10.70 -40.08
CA ARG A 135 45.40 11.31 -40.82
C ARG A 135 45.30 12.82 -40.65
N ASN A 136 46.17 13.38 -39.81
CA ASN A 136 46.42 14.83 -39.75
C ASN A 136 46.90 15.29 -41.14
N LEU A 137 46.00 15.90 -41.91
CA LEU A 137 46.32 16.58 -43.15
C LEU A 137 46.61 18.06 -42.85
N PHE A 138 47.65 18.30 -42.05
CA PHE A 138 48.27 19.62 -41.91
C PHE A 138 49.65 19.58 -42.56
N ARG A 139 49.72 19.97 -43.83
CA ARG A 139 50.75 20.84 -44.39
C ARG A 139 50.31 21.33 -45.77
#